data_AF-A0A6B3FAG7-F1
#
_entry.id   AF-A0A6B3FAG7-F1
#
_cell.length_a   1.000
_cell.length_b   1.000
_cell.length_c   1.000
_cell.angle_alpha   90.00
_cell.angle_beta   90.00
_cell.angle_gamma   90.00
#
_symmetry.space_group_name_H-M   'P 1'
#
loop_
_entity.id
_entity.type
_entity.pdbx_description
1 polymer ?
#
loop_
_entity_poly.entity_id
_entity_poly.type
_entity_poly.pdbx_seq_one_letter_code
_entity_poly.pdbx_strand_id
1 'polypeptide(L)'
;MSFLSRVLPDRTPWRTLPDFRRLWVQGVVTSLGSFMAVVALPLQIKELTGSPFAVGAMGLVELVPLVVCGLYGGALADVAD
;
A
#
# COMPACT_ATOMS: atom_id res chain seq x y z
N MET A 1 -11.91 2.87 35.60
CA MET A 1 -11.39 3.35 34.29
C MET A 1 -11.51 2.19 33.31
N SER A 2 -12.22 2.39 32.19
CA SER A 2 -12.78 1.32 31.35
C SER A 2 -11.71 0.52 30.62
N PHE A 3 -11.83 -0.82 30.62
CA PHE A 3 -10.95 -1.76 29.88
C PHE A 3 -10.84 -1.42 28.38
N LEU A 4 -11.91 -0.86 27.80
CA LEU A 4 -11.94 -0.39 26.41
C LEU A 4 -10.86 0.64 26.09
N SER A 5 -10.53 1.53 27.03
CA SER A 5 -9.53 2.59 26.84
C SER A 5 -8.11 2.06 26.63
N ARG A 6 -7.83 0.82 27.03
CA ARG A 6 -6.51 0.18 26.89
C ARG A 6 -6.32 -0.55 25.56
N VAL A 7 -7.40 -0.85 24.85
CA VAL A 7 -7.37 -1.62 23.59
C VAL A 7 -7.61 -0.72 22.38
N LEU A 8 -8.38 0.36 22.56
CA LEU A 8 -8.66 1.29 21.48
C LEU A 8 -7.46 2.21 21.22
N PRO A 9 -7.03 2.37 19.96
CA PRO A 9 -6.02 3.36 19.61
C PRO A 9 -6.50 4.78 19.92
N ASP A 10 -5.60 5.61 20.40
CA ASP A 10 -5.89 7.01 20.73
C ASP A 10 -6.36 7.76 19.48
N ARG A 11 -7.53 8.42 19.60
CA ARG A 11 -8.15 9.19 18.52
C ARG A 11 -7.79 10.67 18.56
N THR A 12 -7.00 11.10 19.53
CA THR A 12 -6.57 12.49 19.69
C THR A 12 -5.88 13.05 18.42
N PRO A 13 -4.93 12.33 17.76
CA PRO A 13 -4.22 12.83 16.58
C PRO A 13 -5.16 13.20 15.42
N TRP A 14 -6.24 12.43 15.26
CA TRP A 14 -7.25 12.66 14.23
C TRP A 14 -8.03 13.97 14.38
N ARG A 15 -8.14 14.48 15.61
CA ARG A 15 -8.88 15.71 15.92
C ARG A 15 -7.98 16.93 15.97
N THR A 16 -6.75 16.76 16.46
CA THR A 16 -5.84 17.89 16.74
C THR A 16 -4.87 18.19 15.59
N LEU A 17 -4.54 17.20 14.75
CA LEU A 17 -3.53 17.34 13.70
C LEU A 17 -4.19 17.26 12.30
N PRO A 18 -4.38 18.39 11.59
CA PRO A 18 -5.01 18.39 10.28
C PRO A 18 -4.20 17.62 9.21
N ASP A 19 -2.87 17.66 9.27
CA ASP A 19 -2.00 16.95 8.32
C ASP A 19 -2.04 15.44 8.53
N PHE A 20 -2.11 14.98 9.78
CA PHE A 20 -2.31 13.57 10.11
C PHE A 20 -3.61 13.04 9.51
N ARG A 21 -4.71 13.80 9.61
CA ARG A 21 -5.99 13.42 9.01
C ARG A 21 -5.90 13.30 7.48
N ARG A 22 -5.20 14.22 6.81
CA ARG A 22 -5.00 14.18 5.36
C ARG A 22 -4.17 12.95 4.95
N LEU A 23 -3.06 12.72 5.64
CA LEU A 23 -2.20 11.55 5.44
C LEU A 23 -3.00 10.25 5.61
N TRP A 24 -3.82 10.17 6.65
CA TRP A 24 -4.62 8.97 6.91
C TRP A 24 -5.67 8.73 5.83
N VAL A 25 -6.42 9.76 5.42
CA VAL A 25 -7.44 9.63 4.37
C VAL A 25 -6.79 9.26 3.03
N GLN A 26 -5.66 9.89 2.68
CA GLN A 26 -4.87 9.51 1.52
C GLN A 26 -4.43 8.03 1.62
N GLY A 27 -3.89 7.63 2.77
CA GLY A 27 -3.47 6.25 3.02
C GLY A 27 -4.58 5.24 2.83
N VAL A 28 -5.80 5.54 3.28
CA VAL A 28 -6.97 4.67 3.06
C VAL A 28 -7.31 4.54 1.57
N VAL A 29 -7.35 5.66 0.84
CA VAL A 29 -7.66 5.63 -0.60
C VAL A 29 -6.59 4.85 -1.37
N THR A 30 -5.31 5.11 -1.09
CA THR A 30 -4.18 4.39 -1.70
C THR A 30 -4.22 2.89 -1.38
N SER A 31 -4.53 2.53 -0.14
CA SER A 31 -4.61 1.13 0.28
C SER A 31 -5.75 0.39 -0.43
N LEU A 32 -6.91 1.04 -0.55
CA LEU A 32 -8.04 0.47 -1.28
C LEU A 32 -7.72 0.23 -2.75
N GLY A 33 -7.08 1.21 -3.41
CA GLY A 33 -6.60 1.05 -4.78
C GLY A 33 -5.61 -0.10 -4.93
N SER A 34 -4.69 -0.24 -3.97
CA SER A 34 -3.70 -1.31 -3.96
C SER A 34 -4.34 -2.68 -3.84
N PHE A 35 -5.33 -2.85 -2.95
CA PHE A 35 -6.08 -4.11 -2.84
C PHE A 35 -6.82 -4.47 -4.13
N MET A 36 -7.42 -3.49 -4.80
CA MET A 36 -8.04 -3.72 -6.10
C MET A 36 -7.02 -4.21 -7.12
N ALA A 37 -5.84 -3.59 -7.20
CA ALA A 37 -4.79 -3.99 -8.14
C ALA A 37 -4.29 -5.43 -7.89
N VAL A 38 -4.08 -5.80 -6.62
CA VAL A 38 -3.62 -7.15 -6.21
C VAL A 38 -4.57 -8.24 -6.69
N VAL A 39 -5.87 -7.97 -6.75
CA VAL A 39 -6.88 -8.95 -7.19
C VAL A 39 -7.20 -8.83 -8.67
N ALA A 40 -7.38 -7.61 -9.17
CA ALA A 40 -7.84 -7.35 -10.53
C ALA A 40 -6.76 -7.67 -11.57
N LEU A 41 -5.49 -7.33 -11.33
CA LEU A 41 -4.44 -7.53 -12.33
C LEU A 41 -4.19 -9.02 -12.65
N PRO A 42 -4.06 -9.94 -11.66
CA PRO A 42 -3.92 -11.36 -11.94
C PRO A 42 -5.11 -11.95 -12.69
N LEU A 43 -6.34 -11.56 -12.32
CA LEU A 43 -7.56 -12.01 -12.98
C LEU A 43 -7.61 -11.51 -14.43
N GLN A 44 -7.32 -10.23 -14.64
CA GLN A 44 -7.31 -9.61 -15.96
C GLN A 44 -6.30 -10.28 -16.89
N ILE A 45 -5.09 -10.57 -16.41
CA ILE A 45 -4.05 -11.25 -17.21
C ILE A 45 -4.47 -12.68 -17.53
N LYS A 46 -5.05 -13.40 -16.56
CA LYS A 46 -5.57 -14.74 -16.79
C LYS A 46 -6.66 -14.76 -17.85
N GLU A 47 -7.59 -13.80 -17.82
CA GLU A 47 -8.66 -13.69 -18.82
C GLU A 47 -8.13 -13.38 -20.23
N LEU A 48 -7.12 -12.50 -20.33
CA LEU A 48 -6.52 -12.13 -21.62
C LEU A 48 -5.62 -13.20 -22.22
N THR A 49 -4.86 -13.92 -21.39
CA THR A 49 -3.83 -14.86 -21.85
C THR A 49 -4.19 -16.34 -21.69
N GLY A 50 -5.15 -16.67 -20.82
CA GLY A 50 -5.48 -18.04 -20.43
C GLY A 50 -4.37 -18.80 -19.70
N SER A 51 -3.23 -18.16 -19.40
CA SER A 51 -2.00 -18.82 -18.94
C SER A 51 -1.65 -18.50 -17.48
N PRO A 52 -1.61 -19.50 -16.59
CA PRO A 52 -1.12 -19.33 -15.22
C PRO A 52 0.35 -18.89 -15.15
N PHE A 53 1.15 -19.26 -16.15
CA PHE A 53 2.55 -18.84 -16.24
C PHE A 53 2.67 -17.34 -16.47
N ALA A 54 1.82 -16.75 -17.31
CA ALA A 54 1.82 -15.31 -17.57
C ALA A 54 1.45 -14.50 -16.30
N VAL A 55 0.51 -15.02 -15.49
CA VAL A 55 0.17 -14.42 -14.18
C VAL A 55 1.36 -14.47 -13.22
N GLY A 56 2.10 -15.58 -13.16
CA GLY A 56 3.32 -15.69 -12.35
C GLY A 56 4.45 -14.77 -12.83
N ALA A 57 4.62 -14.66 -14.15
CA ALA A 57 5.61 -13.77 -14.76
C ALA A 57 5.32 -12.29 -14.48
N MET A 58 4.05 -11.88 -14.41
CA MET A 58 3.68 -10.52 -14.01
C MET A 58 4.19 -10.16 -12.61
N GLY A 59 4.11 -11.08 -11.64
CA GLY A 59 4.67 -10.84 -10.30
C GLY A 59 6.18 -10.60 -10.34
N LEU A 60 6.92 -11.28 -11.22
CA LEU A 60 8.36 -11.01 -11.41
C LEU A 60 8.62 -9.62 -11.99
N VAL A 61 7.76 -9.16 -12.91
CA VAL A 61 7.84 -7.80 -13.46
C VAL A 61 7.55 -6.75 -12.40
N GLU A 62 6.63 -7.01 -11.48
CA GLU A 62 6.31 -6.11 -10.35
C GLU A 62 7.47 -6.00 -9.34
N LEU A 63 8.25 -7.08 -9.15
CA LEU A 63 9.41 -7.08 -8.26
C LEU A 63 10.51 -6.11 -8.72
N VAL A 64 10.70 -5.95 -10.03
CA VAL A 64 11.80 -5.11 -10.56
C VAL A 64 11.66 -3.64 -10.14
N PRO A 65 10.54 -2.94 -10.41
CA PRO A 65 10.34 -1.59 -9.91
C PRO A 65 10.32 -1.53 -8.37
N LEU A 66 9.76 -2.52 -7.69
CA LEU A 66 9.72 -2.54 -6.23
C LEU A 66 11.12 -2.53 -5.62
N VAL A 67 12.03 -3.35 -6.16
CA VAL A 67 13.43 -3.39 -5.72
C VAL A 67 14.16 -2.10 -6.07
N VAL A 68 14.04 -1.64 -7.32
CA VAL A 68 14.76 -0.43 -7.79
C VAL A 68 14.27 0.81 -7.05
N CYS A 69 12.97 1.07 -7.07
CA CYS A 69 12.38 2.24 -6.42
C CYS A 69 12.43 2.13 -4.90
N GLY A 70 12.30 0.93 -4.32
CA GLY A 70 12.39 0.73 -2.87
C GLY A 70 13.78 1.01 -2.33
N LEU A 71 14.82 0.43 -2.93
CA LEU A 71 16.21 0.62 -2.49
C LEU A 71 16.71 2.04 -2.81
N TYR A 72 16.53 2.50 -4.05
CA TYR A 72 17.00 3.83 -4.45
C TYR A 72 16.17 4.95 -3.80
N GLY A 73 14.85 4.80 -3.79
CA GLY A 73 13.95 5.76 -3.16
C GLY A 73 14.13 5.82 -1.65
N GLY A 74 14.39 4.69 -1.00
CA GLY A 74 14.73 4.65 0.44
C GLY A 74 16.02 5.42 0.73
N ALA A 75 17.09 5.14 -0.02
CA ALA A 75 18.34 5.87 0.12
C ALA A 75 18.19 7.38 -0.15
N LEU A 76 17.33 7.77 -1.10
CA LEU A 76 17.03 9.18 -1.36
C LEU A 76 16.21 9.81 -0.22
N ALA A 77 15.26 9.08 0.36
CA ALA A 77 14.46 9.52 1.49
C ALA A 77 15.33 9.77 2.73
N ASP A 78 16.29 8.87 3.02
CA ASP A 78 17.20 9.01 4.16
C ASP A 78 18.13 10.23 4.05
N VAL A 79 18.40 10.71 2.84
CA VAL A 79 19.22 11.92 2.60
C VAL A 79 18.36 13.20 2.64
N ALA A 80 17.06 13.08 2.38
CA ALA A 80 16.13 14.20 2.33
C ALA A 80 15.39 14.46 3.66
N ASP A 81 15.46 13.51 4.60
CA ASP A 81 14.98 13.66 6.00
C ASP A 81 15.86 14.64 6.80
#